data_AF-A0A1W9SCR0-F1
#
_entry.id   AF-A0A1W9SCR0-F1
#
_cell.length_a   1.000
_cell.length_b   1.000
_cell.length_c   1.000
_cell.angle_alpha   90.00
_cell.angle_beta   90.00
_cell.angle_gamma   90.00
#
_symmetry.space_group_name_H-M   'P 1'
#
loop_
_entity.id
_entity.type
_entity.pdbx_description
1 polymer ?
#
loop_
_entity_poly.entity_id
_entity_poly.type
_entity_poly.pdbx_seq_one_letter_code
_entity_poly.pdbx_strand_id
1 'polypeptide(L)'
;MSKFKSKEEYFSFSKRLVVIPTEDIKKLFLKYKVKLPLFIHAFLLRETIRPQVFEDKIYNTYTDELKYRLRGYDNFSLYPLEKLIEKYNLDFELSRYKELLFNIIFVNMDKLSLKNSFINELEQLQHNYTVDLEVMKYSEFYELTKDFFYEAKGYLDGVKITDWNEELLSSYTLGDLKALGKKYGITVPRRINKSKLIEILTAKFQLTEDESELLSKKSVLDLEIYAKEKGFKISIDLKKKDMIEFIQFALDMYHKPVEEDNFSYDIPLESREEEVVGDIETEEMPKEEKEPEKVIPVEEEVEDVVEPYVEEEPEEEPQEEIKEEVKEEIKEEVKEEAPQKEVEEEPISLPEEKPEEKAIVKEKPQEEILKDESILSEEEKELLDEKINQIIKKFYKKRRRRRIIWFIVIVFILALVGFVGYSYYYYTVLNPGNLPFNLPVFW
;
A
#
# COMPACT_ATOMS: atom_id res chain seq x y z
N MET A 1 21.61 32.36 22.48
CA MET A 1 21.15 33.34 21.49
C MET A 1 21.51 32.82 20.11
N SER A 2 20.53 32.59 19.24
CA SER A 2 20.74 32.13 17.86
C SER A 2 21.63 33.13 17.10
N LYS A 3 22.61 32.64 16.32
CA LYS A 3 23.53 33.49 15.53
C LYS A 3 22.78 34.28 14.45
N PHE A 4 21.73 33.68 13.88
CA PHE A 4 20.85 34.30 12.89
C PHE A 4 19.52 34.69 13.52
N LYS A 5 18.95 35.79 13.04
CA LYS A 5 17.75 36.43 13.62
C LYS A 5 16.45 35.99 12.92
N SER A 6 16.53 35.48 11.69
CA SER A 6 15.37 34.99 10.92
C SER A 6 15.63 33.63 10.28
N LYS A 7 14.55 32.92 9.91
CA LYS A 7 14.63 31.65 9.16
C LYS A 7 15.21 31.87 7.75
N GLU A 8 14.93 33.02 7.13
CA GLU A 8 15.43 33.39 5.80
C GLU A 8 16.96 33.53 5.74
N GLU A 9 17.56 34.05 6.81
CA GLU A 9 19.02 34.11 6.95
C GLU A 9 19.63 32.70 6.99
N TYR A 10 18.97 31.76 7.68
CA TYR A 10 19.37 30.35 7.69
C TYR A 10 19.25 29.72 6.30
N PHE A 11 18.16 29.94 5.58
CA PHE A 11 17.97 29.38 4.23
C PHE A 11 18.99 29.92 3.23
N SER A 12 19.30 31.21 3.32
CA SER A 12 20.35 31.83 2.51
C SER A 12 21.75 31.30 2.87
N PHE A 13 21.96 30.91 4.12
CA PHE A 13 23.20 30.26 4.55
C PHE A 13 23.29 28.82 4.02
N SER A 14 22.21 28.03 4.06
CA SER A 14 22.19 26.66 3.53
C SER A 14 22.65 26.57 2.07
N LYS A 15 22.20 27.51 1.22
CA LYS A 15 22.64 27.61 -0.19
C LYS A 15 24.16 27.71 -0.34
N ARG A 16 24.81 28.39 0.61
CA ARG A 16 26.27 28.55 0.62
C ARG A 16 27.00 27.31 1.12
N LEU A 17 26.35 26.45 1.90
CA LEU A 17 26.93 25.22 2.46
C LEU A 17 26.96 24.04 1.49
N VAL A 18 26.27 24.15 0.35
CA VAL A 18 26.19 23.10 -0.65
C VAL A 18 27.58 22.67 -1.18
N VAL A 19 28.53 23.61 -1.19
CA VAL A 19 29.93 23.38 -1.62
C VAL A 19 30.71 22.43 -0.69
N ILE A 20 30.22 22.17 0.53
CA ILE A 20 30.94 21.31 1.47
C ILE A 20 30.81 19.84 1.01
N PRO A 21 31.93 19.10 0.88
CA PRO A 21 31.91 17.68 0.52
C PRO A 21 31.14 16.84 1.54
N THR A 22 30.45 15.81 1.04
CA THR A 22 29.60 14.93 1.86
C THR A 22 30.41 14.22 2.97
N GLU A 23 31.67 13.90 2.71
CA GLU A 23 32.57 13.30 3.70
C GLU A 23 32.89 14.21 4.89
N ASP A 24 32.92 15.53 4.71
CA ASP A 24 33.18 16.44 5.82
C ASP A 24 31.91 16.75 6.60
N ILE A 25 30.77 16.80 5.91
CA ILE A 25 29.46 16.80 6.55
C ILE A 25 29.33 15.56 7.46
N LYS A 26 29.75 14.38 6.96
CA LYS A 26 29.82 13.14 7.75
C LYS A 26 30.62 13.31 9.04
N LYS A 27 31.87 13.79 8.92
CA LYS A 27 32.75 13.99 10.08
C LYS A 27 32.13 14.94 11.10
N LEU A 28 31.50 16.01 10.63
CA LEU A 28 30.84 16.98 11.50
C LEU A 28 29.63 16.39 12.21
N PHE A 29 28.78 15.64 11.48
CA PHE A 29 27.60 15.00 12.06
C PHE A 29 27.99 13.97 13.11
N LEU A 30 29.05 13.19 12.87
CA LEU A 30 29.60 12.26 13.86
C LEU A 30 30.12 13.00 15.10
N LYS A 31 30.85 14.11 14.94
CA LYS A 31 31.37 14.92 16.04
C LYS A 31 30.24 15.48 16.92
N TYR A 32 29.17 15.97 16.31
CA TYR A 32 28.01 16.53 17.00
C TYR A 32 26.93 15.49 17.35
N LYS A 33 27.16 14.21 17.03
CA LYS A 33 26.23 13.09 17.22
C LYS A 33 24.85 13.36 16.61
N VAL A 34 24.83 14.02 15.46
CA VAL A 34 23.61 14.28 14.69
C VAL A 34 23.12 12.96 14.11
N LYS A 35 21.90 12.58 14.46
CA LYS A 35 21.18 11.46 13.87
C LYS A 35 19.79 11.92 13.47
N LEU A 36 19.38 11.55 12.26
CA LEU A 36 18.09 11.94 11.69
C LEU A 36 17.24 10.68 11.49
N PRO A 37 15.93 10.74 11.77
CA PRO A 37 15.05 9.63 11.44
C PRO A 37 14.86 9.48 9.93
N LEU A 38 14.61 8.25 9.46
CA LEU A 38 14.44 7.92 8.05
C LEU A 38 13.25 8.63 7.40
N PHE A 39 12.23 9.03 8.15
CA PHE A 39 11.13 9.82 7.59
C PHE A 39 11.57 11.21 7.10
N ILE A 40 12.62 11.81 7.70
CA ILE A 40 13.23 13.04 7.18
C ILE A 40 13.96 12.73 5.88
N HIS A 41 14.68 11.61 5.81
CA HIS A 41 15.34 11.20 4.58
C HIS A 41 14.34 10.98 3.45
N ALA A 42 13.21 10.33 3.73
CA ALA A 42 12.12 10.13 2.78
C ALA A 42 11.59 11.46 2.24
N PHE A 43 11.33 12.41 3.13
CA PHE A 43 10.92 13.77 2.75
C PHE A 43 11.98 14.46 1.86
N LEU A 44 13.25 14.46 2.29
CA LEU A 44 14.33 15.12 1.54
C LEU A 44 14.51 14.52 0.15
N LEU A 45 14.52 13.19 0.05
CA LEU A 45 14.69 12.49 -1.21
C LEU A 45 13.52 12.79 -2.16
N ARG A 46 12.29 12.76 -1.63
CA ARG A 46 11.08 13.08 -2.38
C ARG A 46 11.14 14.50 -2.96
N GLU A 47 11.40 15.51 -2.13
CA GLU A 47 11.45 16.91 -2.61
C GLU A 47 12.65 17.19 -3.53
N THR A 48 13.71 16.38 -3.44
CA THR A 48 14.87 16.50 -4.34
C THR A 48 14.56 16.00 -5.74
N ILE A 49 13.94 14.82 -5.86
CA ILE A 49 13.71 14.20 -7.18
C ILE A 49 12.38 14.58 -7.82
N ARG A 50 11.46 15.22 -7.07
CA ARG A 50 10.13 15.60 -7.54
C ARG A 50 10.13 16.31 -8.91
N PRO A 51 10.95 17.35 -9.17
CA PRO A 51 10.93 18.04 -10.45
C PRO A 51 11.25 17.13 -11.64
N GLN A 52 12.14 16.16 -11.44
CA GLN A 52 12.54 15.22 -12.50
C GLN A 52 11.52 14.11 -12.69
N VAL A 53 10.89 13.66 -11.60
CA VAL A 53 9.83 12.66 -11.68
C VAL A 53 8.67 13.17 -12.54
N PHE A 54 8.34 14.45 -12.41
CA PHE A 54 7.25 15.10 -13.14
C PHE A 54 7.71 15.91 -14.36
N GLU A 55 8.98 15.80 -14.79
CA GLU A 55 9.41 16.43 -16.05
C GLU A 55 8.67 15.76 -17.23
N ASP A 56 8.02 16.55 -18.07
CA ASP A 56 7.19 16.07 -19.20
C ASP A 56 7.87 14.97 -20.03
N LYS A 57 9.18 15.13 -20.30
CA LYS A 57 9.94 14.17 -21.10
C LYS A 57 9.97 12.79 -20.45
N ILE A 58 10.21 12.73 -19.15
CA ILE A 58 10.30 11.48 -18.40
C ILE A 58 8.90 10.98 -18.08
N TYR A 59 8.00 11.86 -17.66
CA TYR A 59 6.63 11.52 -17.30
C TYR A 59 5.86 10.84 -18.45
N ASN A 60 6.08 11.28 -19.69
CA ASN A 60 5.48 10.66 -20.87
C ASN A 60 6.02 9.25 -21.18
N THR A 61 7.20 8.88 -20.67
CA THR A 61 7.75 7.51 -20.80
C THR A 61 7.17 6.53 -19.78
N TYR A 62 6.46 7.02 -18.77
CA TYR A 62 5.87 6.17 -17.75
C TYR A 62 4.66 5.42 -18.28
N THR A 63 4.54 4.16 -17.86
CA THR A 63 3.32 3.37 -18.09
C THR A 63 2.14 3.96 -17.32
N ASP A 64 0.92 3.73 -17.80
CA ASP A 64 -0.29 4.22 -17.12
C ASP A 64 -0.38 3.71 -15.68
N GLU A 65 0.04 2.47 -15.44
CA GLU A 65 0.16 1.91 -14.09
C GLU A 65 1.13 2.69 -13.19
N LEU A 66 2.22 3.23 -13.74
CA LEU A 66 3.15 4.04 -12.94
C LEU A 66 2.56 5.44 -12.72
N LYS A 67 1.98 6.07 -13.74
CA LYS A 67 1.30 7.36 -13.61
C LYS A 67 0.20 7.30 -12.55
N TYR A 68 -0.60 6.23 -12.55
CA TYR A 68 -1.59 5.97 -11.51
C TYR A 68 -0.97 5.90 -10.12
N ARG A 69 0.17 5.23 -9.97
CA ARG A 69 0.89 5.10 -8.68
C ARG A 69 1.51 6.42 -8.22
N LEU A 70 1.97 7.26 -9.16
CA LEU A 70 2.51 8.59 -8.87
C LEU A 70 1.46 9.55 -8.30
N ARG A 71 0.17 9.25 -8.42
CA ARG A 71 -0.88 10.01 -7.69
C ARG A 71 -0.67 10.00 -6.18
N GLY A 72 -0.07 8.94 -5.63
CA GLY A 72 0.29 8.83 -4.22
C GLY A 72 1.70 9.30 -3.88
N TYR A 73 2.40 10.02 -4.77
CA TYR A 73 3.82 10.36 -4.65
C TYR A 73 4.17 11.05 -3.33
N ASP A 74 3.29 11.93 -2.84
CA ASP A 74 3.47 12.67 -1.59
C ASP A 74 3.50 11.77 -0.34
N ASN A 75 3.08 10.51 -0.47
CA ASN A 75 3.08 9.53 0.62
C ASN A 75 4.13 8.43 0.43
N PHE A 76 4.95 8.48 -0.63
CA PHE A 76 5.93 7.42 -0.91
C PHE A 76 6.91 7.22 0.26
N SER A 77 7.19 5.96 0.58
CA SER A 77 8.32 5.60 1.44
C SER A 77 9.63 5.71 0.66
N LEU A 78 10.76 5.43 1.32
CA LEU A 78 12.06 5.45 0.67
C LEU A 78 12.17 4.46 -0.49
N TYR A 79 11.64 3.24 -0.34
CA TYR A 79 11.82 2.16 -1.30
C TYR A 79 11.29 2.51 -2.72
N PRO A 80 10.04 3.02 -2.89
CA PRO A 80 9.59 3.49 -4.19
C PRO A 80 10.43 4.63 -4.78
N LEU A 81 10.92 5.55 -3.94
CA LEU A 81 11.76 6.67 -4.39
C LEU A 81 13.11 6.17 -4.91
N GLU A 82 13.77 5.29 -4.16
CA GLU A 82 15.03 4.63 -4.57
C GLU A 82 14.84 3.86 -5.88
N LYS A 83 13.73 3.10 -5.98
CA LYS A 83 13.39 2.36 -7.19
C LYS A 83 13.14 3.26 -8.39
N LEU A 84 12.52 4.43 -8.21
CA LEU A 84 12.32 5.39 -9.30
C LEU A 84 13.67 5.90 -9.83
N ILE A 85 14.57 6.28 -8.92
CA ILE A 85 15.93 6.74 -9.26
C ILE A 85 16.67 5.67 -10.07
N GLU A 86 16.67 4.43 -9.59
CA GLU A 86 17.38 3.33 -10.27
C GLU A 86 16.76 2.95 -11.62
N LYS A 87 15.42 2.84 -11.69
CA LYS A 87 14.72 2.32 -12.88
C LYS A 87 14.70 3.32 -14.02
N TYR A 88 14.56 4.61 -13.70
CA TYR A 88 14.46 5.68 -14.70
C TYR A 88 15.75 6.50 -14.81
N ASN A 89 16.79 6.10 -14.08
CA ASN A 89 18.08 6.78 -14.04
C ASN A 89 17.91 8.30 -13.81
N LEU A 90 17.11 8.65 -12.79
CA LEU A 90 16.85 10.04 -12.44
C LEU A 90 18.14 10.68 -11.91
N ASP A 91 18.41 11.91 -12.33
CA ASP A 91 19.61 12.65 -11.94
C ASP A 91 19.50 13.13 -10.49
N PHE A 92 20.01 12.36 -9.54
CA PHE A 92 20.01 12.78 -8.14
C PHE A 92 20.82 14.07 -7.93
N GLU A 93 20.12 15.19 -7.76
CA GLU A 93 20.74 16.50 -7.55
C GLU A 93 21.22 16.64 -6.09
N LEU A 94 22.47 16.27 -5.84
CA LEU A 94 23.09 16.33 -4.51
C LEU A 94 23.11 17.75 -3.93
N SER A 95 23.23 18.78 -4.77
CA SER A 95 23.23 20.19 -4.34
C SER A 95 21.94 20.56 -3.62
N ARG A 96 20.82 20.28 -4.30
CA ARG A 96 19.46 20.49 -3.78
C ARG A 96 19.22 19.66 -2.52
N TYR A 97 19.62 18.39 -2.51
CA TYR A 97 19.47 17.54 -1.34
C TYR A 97 20.18 18.13 -0.11
N LYS A 98 21.44 18.58 -0.26
CA LYS A 98 22.20 19.21 0.82
C LYS A 98 21.57 20.50 1.30
N GLU A 99 21.09 21.34 0.40
CA GLU A 99 20.38 22.57 0.76
C GLU A 99 19.16 22.27 1.63
N LEU A 100 18.29 21.35 1.20
CA LEU A 100 17.10 20.94 1.95
C LEU A 100 17.45 20.30 3.30
N LEU A 101 18.50 19.47 3.33
CA LEU A 101 19.01 18.86 4.56
C LEU A 101 19.41 19.93 5.59
N PHE A 102 20.19 20.93 5.17
CA PHE A 102 20.59 22.02 6.06
C PHE A 102 19.42 22.88 6.49
N ASN A 103 18.45 23.15 5.59
CA ASN A 103 17.22 23.86 5.93
C ASN A 103 16.45 23.15 7.05
N ILE A 104 16.26 21.82 6.95
CA ILE A 104 15.60 21.02 7.99
C ILE A 104 16.38 21.05 9.30
N ILE A 105 17.71 20.91 9.25
CA ILE A 105 18.57 20.96 10.44
C ILE A 105 18.45 22.32 11.13
N PHE A 106 18.47 23.42 10.37
CA PHE A 106 18.41 24.76 10.95
C PHE A 106 17.05 25.08 11.57
N VAL A 107 15.95 24.66 10.93
CA VAL A 107 14.60 24.82 11.49
C VAL A 107 14.42 23.98 12.77
N ASN A 108 15.15 22.86 12.89
CA ASN A 108 15.01 21.92 14.00
C ASN A 108 16.23 21.85 14.93
N MET A 109 17.10 22.87 14.96
CA MET A 109 18.33 22.84 15.78
C MET A 109 18.06 22.58 17.26
N ASP A 110 17.02 23.19 17.81
CA ASP A 110 16.67 23.03 19.22
C ASP A 110 16.32 21.57 19.54
N LYS A 111 15.60 20.90 18.63
CA LYS A 111 15.23 19.48 18.77
C LYS A 111 16.43 18.56 18.62
N LEU A 112 17.35 18.91 17.73
CA LEU A 112 18.62 18.21 17.53
C LEU A 112 19.67 18.55 18.60
N SER A 113 19.34 19.40 19.58
CA SER A 113 20.27 19.86 20.62
C SER A 113 21.56 20.48 20.05
N LEU A 114 21.46 21.10 18.88
CA LEU A 114 22.59 21.72 18.18
C LEU A 114 22.84 23.13 18.72
N LYS A 115 24.12 23.44 18.92
CA LYS A 115 24.57 24.76 19.40
C LYS A 115 25.17 25.56 18.25
N ASN A 116 25.30 26.87 18.44
CA ASN A 116 25.99 27.75 17.48
C ASN A 116 27.43 27.32 17.14
N SER A 117 28.08 26.49 17.96
CA SER A 117 29.40 25.94 17.62
C SER A 117 29.36 25.08 16.36
N PHE A 118 28.26 24.35 16.12
CA PHE A 118 28.03 23.59 14.90
C PHE A 118 27.99 24.52 13.68
N ILE A 119 27.24 25.62 13.77
CA ILE A 119 27.15 26.64 12.71
C ILE A 119 28.52 27.27 12.43
N ASN A 120 29.28 27.59 13.49
CA ASN A 120 30.59 28.21 13.33
C ASN A 120 31.59 27.27 12.63
N GLU A 121 31.54 25.97 12.92
CA GLU A 121 32.36 24.97 12.23
C GLU A 121 31.92 24.76 10.79
N LEU A 122 30.61 24.78 10.50
CA LEU A 122 30.09 24.77 9.13
C LEU A 122 30.60 25.96 8.32
N GLU A 123 30.59 27.17 8.90
CA GLU A 123 31.09 28.38 8.24
C GLU A 123 32.60 28.29 7.97
N GLN A 124 33.38 27.75 8.92
CA GLN A 124 34.82 27.50 8.72
C GLN A 124 35.08 26.49 7.61
N LEU A 125 34.32 25.39 7.57
CA LEU A 125 34.42 24.40 6.50
C LEU A 125 34.05 25.00 5.15
N GLN A 126 32.99 25.81 5.10
CA GLN A 126 32.56 26.48 3.88
C GLN A 126 33.68 27.34 3.26
N HIS A 127 34.49 28.03 4.07
CA HIS A 127 35.61 28.83 3.59
C HIS A 127 36.77 28.03 3.02
N ASN A 128 36.87 26.73 3.34
CA ASN A 128 37.93 25.86 2.84
C ASN A 128 37.66 25.35 1.42
N TYR A 129 36.42 25.48 0.92
CA TYR A 129 36.00 24.94 -0.36
C TYR A 129 35.66 26.05 -1.35
N THR A 130 36.13 25.89 -2.59
CA THR A 130 35.74 26.69 -3.74
C THR A 130 34.47 26.14 -4.39
N VAL A 131 33.90 26.88 -5.34
CA VAL A 131 32.53 26.75 -5.89
C VAL A 131 32.24 25.42 -6.62
N ASP A 132 33.19 24.49 -6.70
CA ASP A 132 32.99 23.23 -7.40
C ASP A 132 31.97 22.36 -6.65
N LEU A 133 30.80 22.16 -7.30
CA LEU A 133 29.72 21.38 -6.74
C LEU A 133 30.05 19.89 -6.86
N GLU A 134 29.97 19.19 -5.73
CA GLU A 134 30.09 17.73 -5.69
C GLU A 134 28.91 17.10 -6.42
N VAL A 135 29.19 16.22 -7.37
CA VAL A 135 28.20 15.40 -8.07
C VAL A 135 28.48 13.94 -7.75
N MET A 136 27.45 13.23 -7.28
CA MET A 136 27.55 11.84 -6.85
C MET A 136 26.24 11.12 -7.13
N LYS A 137 26.29 9.81 -7.43
CA LYS A 137 25.08 9.00 -7.57
C LYS A 137 24.40 8.79 -6.22
N TYR A 138 23.08 8.62 -6.22
CA TYR A 138 22.33 8.36 -4.99
C TYR A 138 22.87 7.16 -4.19
N SER A 139 23.24 6.06 -4.86
CA SER A 139 23.76 4.86 -4.20
C SER A 139 25.07 5.12 -3.44
N GLU A 140 26.00 5.87 -4.04
CA GLU A 140 27.26 6.27 -3.42
C GLU A 140 27.00 7.23 -2.23
N PHE A 141 26.08 8.18 -2.42
CA PHE A 141 25.68 9.11 -1.37
C PHE A 141 25.04 8.38 -0.17
N TYR A 142 24.11 7.46 -0.43
CA TYR A 142 23.42 6.73 0.62
C TYR A 142 24.38 5.83 1.41
N GLU A 143 25.32 5.16 0.74
CA GLU A 143 26.34 4.36 1.42
C GLU A 143 27.23 5.19 2.37
N LEU A 144 27.55 6.43 2.01
CA LEU A 144 28.29 7.35 2.89
C LEU A 144 27.44 7.86 4.06
N THR A 145 26.14 8.07 3.84
CA THR A 145 25.26 8.78 4.78
C THR A 145 24.32 7.90 5.60
N LYS A 146 24.21 6.60 5.30
CA LYS A 146 23.33 5.66 6.01
C LYS A 146 23.51 5.66 7.54
N ASP A 147 24.73 5.91 8.02
CA ASP A 147 25.04 5.96 9.46
C ASP A 147 24.37 7.14 10.19
N PHE A 148 23.92 8.16 9.44
CA PHE A 148 23.21 9.32 9.99
C PHE A 148 21.74 9.03 10.21
N PHE A 149 21.21 8.06 9.48
CA PHE A 149 19.79 7.76 9.49
C PHE A 149 19.47 6.59 10.42
N TYR A 150 18.31 6.65 11.06
CA TYR A 150 17.78 5.56 11.86
C TYR A 150 16.28 5.38 11.62
N GLU A 151 15.79 4.15 11.73
CA GLU A 151 14.36 3.88 11.73
C GLU A 151 13.78 4.29 13.08
N ALA A 152 12.87 5.27 13.08
CA ALA A 152 12.15 5.68 14.28
C ALA A 152 11.17 4.60 14.73
N LYS A 153 10.88 4.53 16.04
CA LYS A 153 9.97 3.48 16.54
C LYS A 153 8.56 3.69 16.02
N GLY A 154 7.98 2.64 15.45
CA GLY A 154 6.65 2.69 14.85
C GLY A 154 6.62 3.24 13.42
N TYR A 155 7.79 3.38 12.80
CA TYR A 155 7.95 3.68 11.37
C TYR A 155 8.49 2.46 10.63
N LEU A 156 8.15 2.39 9.35
CA LEU A 156 8.70 1.44 8.40
C LEU A 156 9.09 2.23 7.15
N ASP A 157 10.39 2.21 6.82
CA ASP A 157 10.92 2.84 5.62
C ASP A 157 10.62 4.34 5.51
N GLY A 158 10.56 5.01 6.67
CA GLY A 158 10.24 6.42 6.78
C GLY A 158 8.74 6.76 6.75
N VAL A 159 7.86 5.76 6.75
CA VAL A 159 6.40 5.97 6.85
C VAL A 159 5.87 5.37 8.15
N LYS A 160 5.02 6.13 8.84
CA LYS A 160 4.40 5.68 10.09
C LYS A 160 3.53 4.45 9.83
N ILE A 161 3.59 3.46 10.71
CA ILE A 161 2.85 2.18 10.57
C ILE A 161 1.33 2.39 10.40
N THR A 162 0.76 3.39 11.06
CA THR A 162 -0.68 3.72 10.96
C THR A 162 -1.08 4.25 9.59
N ASP A 163 -0.13 4.79 8.84
CA ASP A 163 -0.37 5.55 7.62
C ASP A 163 -0.22 4.64 6.38
N TRP A 164 0.07 3.35 6.58
CA TRP A 164 -0.01 2.30 5.55
C TRP A 164 -1.47 1.99 5.19
N ASN A 165 -2.14 2.96 4.58
CA ASN A 165 -3.51 2.91 4.12
C ASN A 165 -3.61 2.34 2.69
N GLU A 166 -4.84 2.17 2.20
CA GLU A 166 -5.08 1.63 0.84
C GLU A 166 -4.51 2.54 -0.27
N GLU A 167 -4.48 3.85 -0.04
CA GLU A 167 -3.90 4.83 -0.95
C GLU A 167 -2.39 4.64 -1.10
N LEU A 168 -1.65 4.55 0.01
CA LEU A 168 -0.23 4.27 -0.03
C LEU A 168 0.03 2.89 -0.66
N LEU A 169 -0.72 1.87 -0.27
CA LEU A 169 -0.59 0.52 -0.84
C LEU A 169 -0.93 0.44 -2.34
N SER A 170 -1.70 1.39 -2.87
CA SER A 170 -1.95 1.48 -4.31
C SER A 170 -0.65 1.74 -5.08
N SER A 171 0.29 2.49 -4.49
CA SER A 171 1.60 2.83 -5.08
C SER A 171 2.62 1.67 -5.11
N TYR A 172 2.37 0.57 -4.40
CA TYR A 172 3.26 -0.60 -4.37
C TYR A 172 2.70 -1.74 -5.21
N THR A 173 3.57 -2.47 -5.89
CA THR A 173 3.22 -3.80 -6.40
C THR A 173 3.42 -4.87 -5.31
N LEU A 174 2.86 -6.07 -5.51
CA LEU A 174 3.15 -7.21 -4.62
C LEU A 174 4.64 -7.58 -4.64
N GLY A 175 5.33 -7.37 -5.77
CA GLY A 175 6.78 -7.56 -5.87
C GLY A 175 7.55 -6.55 -5.01
N ASP A 176 7.11 -5.30 -5.00
CA ASP A 176 7.72 -4.22 -4.22
C ASP A 176 7.65 -4.50 -2.73
N LEU A 177 6.51 -4.98 -2.22
CA LEU A 177 6.38 -5.33 -0.81
C LEU A 177 7.26 -6.51 -0.39
N LYS A 178 7.53 -7.48 -1.29
CA LYS A 178 8.50 -8.55 -1.03
C LYS A 178 9.93 -8.03 -0.99
N ALA A 179 10.26 -7.15 -1.92
CA ALA A 179 11.58 -6.53 -1.98
C ALA A 179 11.83 -5.60 -0.79
N LEU A 180 10.80 -4.85 -0.35
CA LEU A 180 10.81 -4.09 0.90
C LEU A 180 11.09 -5.01 2.08
N GLY A 181 10.35 -6.12 2.23
CA GLY A 181 10.64 -7.11 3.26
C GLY A 181 12.11 -7.58 3.21
N LYS A 182 12.63 -7.88 2.01
CA LYS A 182 14.02 -8.31 1.82
C LYS A 182 15.04 -7.23 2.23
N LYS A 183 14.75 -5.93 2.01
CA LYS A 183 15.56 -4.79 2.48
C LYS A 183 15.74 -4.83 4.02
N TYR A 184 14.71 -5.25 4.74
CA TYR A 184 14.73 -5.42 6.20
C TYR A 184 15.08 -6.85 6.65
N GLY A 185 15.61 -7.71 5.75
CA GLY A 185 16.02 -9.07 6.08
C GLY A 185 14.88 -10.09 6.25
N ILE A 186 13.66 -9.76 5.80
CA ILE A 186 12.45 -10.59 5.95
C ILE A 186 12.02 -11.13 4.59
N THR A 187 11.91 -12.46 4.48
CA THR A 187 11.33 -13.10 3.30
C THR A 187 9.82 -13.17 3.43
N VAL A 188 9.11 -12.25 2.75
CA VAL A 188 7.64 -12.22 2.74
C VAL A 188 7.10 -13.26 1.74
N PRO A 189 6.40 -14.32 2.21
CA PRO A 189 5.85 -15.32 1.31
C PRO A 189 4.60 -14.79 0.58
N ARG A 190 4.15 -15.48 -0.48
CA ARG A 190 2.84 -15.19 -1.10
C ARG A 190 1.68 -15.74 -0.26
N ARG A 191 1.93 -16.84 0.43
CA ARG A 191 0.95 -17.59 1.23
C ARG A 191 1.56 -17.97 2.56
N ILE A 192 0.80 -17.89 3.64
CA ILE A 192 1.24 -18.27 4.99
C ILE A 192 0.57 -19.56 5.45
N ASN A 193 1.27 -20.32 6.29
CA ASN A 193 0.72 -21.51 6.92
C ASN A 193 -0.22 -21.14 8.07
N LYS A 194 -1.13 -22.06 8.42
CA LYS A 194 -2.05 -21.89 9.56
C LYS A 194 -1.32 -21.60 10.87
N SER A 195 -0.18 -22.25 11.11
CA SER A 195 0.65 -21.99 12.30
C SER A 195 1.12 -20.54 12.36
N LYS A 196 1.65 -20.01 11.26
CA LYS A 196 2.08 -18.61 11.15
C LYS A 196 0.93 -17.62 11.31
N LEU A 197 -0.26 -17.94 10.78
CA LEU A 197 -1.45 -17.12 11.00
C LEU A 197 -1.79 -17.04 12.50
N ILE A 198 -1.71 -18.16 13.23
CA ILE A 198 -1.95 -18.17 14.68
C ILE A 198 -0.88 -17.36 15.42
N GLU A 199 0.40 -17.48 15.05
CA GLU A 199 1.48 -16.69 15.64
C GLU A 199 1.24 -15.18 15.47
N ILE A 200 0.85 -14.72 14.27
CA ILE A 200 0.53 -13.32 13.99
C ILE A 200 -0.64 -12.85 14.86
N LEU A 201 -1.72 -13.64 14.93
CA LEU A 201 -2.89 -13.32 15.75
C LEU A 201 -2.56 -13.28 17.25
N THR A 202 -1.71 -14.19 17.70
CA THR A 202 -1.25 -14.27 19.09
C THR A 202 -0.43 -13.04 19.45
N ALA A 203 0.53 -12.66 18.60
CA ALA A 203 1.36 -11.47 18.81
C ALA A 203 0.55 -10.17 18.76
N LYS A 204 -0.40 -10.05 17.82
CA LYS A 204 -1.20 -8.83 17.65
C LYS A 204 -2.27 -8.62 18.72
N PHE A 205 -2.82 -9.70 19.27
CA PHE A 205 -3.87 -9.62 20.29
C PHE A 205 -3.38 -9.97 21.70
N GLN A 206 -2.09 -10.24 21.88
CA GLN A 206 -1.49 -10.70 23.15
C GLN A 206 -2.28 -11.86 23.77
N LEU A 207 -2.60 -12.86 22.93
CA LEU A 207 -3.44 -13.99 23.36
C LEU A 207 -2.69 -14.85 24.38
N THR A 208 -3.44 -15.39 25.33
CA THR A 208 -2.90 -16.38 26.28
C THR A 208 -2.62 -17.72 25.58
N GLU A 209 -1.77 -18.54 26.17
CA GLU A 209 -1.40 -19.85 25.61
C GLU A 209 -2.65 -20.74 25.42
N ASP A 210 -3.58 -20.71 26.38
CA ASP A 210 -4.90 -21.39 26.30
C ASP A 210 -5.75 -20.91 25.11
N GLU A 211 -5.78 -19.60 24.85
CA GLU A 211 -6.51 -19.04 23.71
C GLU A 211 -5.84 -19.42 22.38
N SER A 212 -4.50 -19.48 22.34
CA SER A 212 -3.75 -19.92 21.16
C SER A 212 -4.05 -21.38 20.81
N GLU A 213 -4.22 -22.25 21.81
CA GLU A 213 -4.63 -23.64 21.62
C GLU A 213 -6.09 -23.77 21.15
N LEU A 214 -6.97 -22.90 21.62
CA LEU A 214 -8.34 -22.84 21.12
C LEU A 214 -8.39 -22.40 19.65
N LEU A 215 -7.50 -21.50 19.25
CA LEU A 215 -7.35 -21.10 17.85
C LEU A 215 -6.73 -22.22 16.99
N SER A 216 -5.79 -23.01 17.52
CA SER A 216 -5.17 -24.12 16.78
C SER A 216 -6.18 -25.19 16.35
N LYS A 217 -7.23 -25.41 17.17
CA LYS A 217 -8.33 -26.35 16.90
C LYS A 217 -9.34 -25.87 15.86
N LYS A 218 -9.43 -24.56 15.60
CA LYS A 218 -10.39 -23.96 14.65
C LYS A 218 -9.98 -24.17 13.19
N SER A 219 -10.92 -24.09 12.25
CA SER A 219 -10.58 -24.11 10.82
C SER A 219 -9.90 -22.79 10.40
N VAL A 220 -9.22 -22.78 9.26
CA VAL A 220 -8.62 -21.55 8.69
C VAL A 220 -9.66 -20.45 8.52
N LEU A 221 -10.83 -20.80 7.97
CA LEU A 221 -11.92 -19.86 7.76
C LEU A 221 -12.38 -19.22 9.08
N ASP A 222 -12.47 -20.03 10.14
CA ASP A 222 -12.84 -19.54 11.47
C ASP A 222 -11.77 -18.59 12.06
N LEU A 223 -10.48 -18.79 11.74
CA LEU A 223 -9.40 -17.88 12.14
C LEU A 223 -9.52 -16.54 11.41
N GLU A 224 -9.82 -16.54 10.12
CA GLU A 224 -10.03 -15.31 9.36
C GLU A 224 -11.28 -14.56 9.84
N ILE A 225 -12.36 -15.27 10.16
CA ILE A 225 -13.56 -14.68 10.74
C ILE A 225 -13.23 -14.08 12.11
N TYR A 226 -12.49 -14.81 12.96
CA TYR A 226 -12.06 -14.32 14.27
C TYR A 226 -11.20 -13.05 14.16
N ALA A 227 -10.27 -13.01 13.21
CA ALA A 227 -9.46 -11.83 12.94
C ALA A 227 -10.35 -10.64 12.53
N LYS A 228 -11.28 -10.86 11.58
CA LYS A 228 -12.22 -9.84 11.09
C LYS A 228 -13.13 -9.30 12.20
N GLU A 229 -13.62 -10.15 13.10
CA GLU A 229 -14.44 -9.74 14.25
C GLU A 229 -13.67 -8.81 15.20
N LYS A 230 -12.36 -8.99 15.33
CA LYS A 230 -11.46 -8.12 16.10
C LYS A 230 -10.93 -6.93 15.29
N GLY A 231 -11.45 -6.67 14.09
CA GLY A 231 -11.04 -5.56 13.24
C GLY A 231 -9.74 -5.78 12.46
N PHE A 232 -9.20 -7.00 12.45
CA PHE A 232 -7.99 -7.35 11.73
C PHE A 232 -8.30 -8.14 10.46
N LYS A 233 -7.95 -7.58 9.30
CA LYS A 233 -8.09 -8.28 8.02
C LYS A 233 -6.75 -8.94 7.71
N ILE A 234 -6.70 -10.27 7.79
CA ILE A 234 -5.59 -11.09 7.33
C ILE A 234 -6.16 -12.36 6.69
N SER A 235 -5.56 -12.80 5.58
CA SER A 235 -5.88 -14.06 4.92
C SER A 235 -4.64 -14.94 4.75
N ILE A 236 -4.86 -16.23 4.47
CA ILE A 236 -3.76 -17.16 4.15
C ILE A 236 -3.02 -16.74 2.88
N ASP A 237 -3.75 -16.30 1.86
CA ASP A 237 -3.16 -15.66 0.69
C ASP A 237 -2.94 -14.19 1.01
N LEU A 238 -1.67 -13.78 1.08
CA LEU A 238 -1.31 -12.45 1.54
C LEU A 238 -1.59 -11.42 0.44
N LYS A 239 -2.56 -10.54 0.68
CA LYS A 239 -2.75 -9.32 -0.11
C LYS A 239 -1.76 -8.25 0.34
N LYS A 240 -1.69 -7.12 -0.38
CA LYS A 240 -0.77 -6.00 -0.07
C LYS A 240 -0.83 -5.58 1.41
N LYS A 241 -2.05 -5.43 1.95
CA LYS A 241 -2.27 -5.09 3.36
C LYS A 241 -1.73 -6.16 4.31
N ASP A 242 -2.01 -7.42 4.01
CA ASP A 242 -1.56 -8.55 4.83
C ASP A 242 -0.03 -8.73 4.78
N MET A 243 0.61 -8.38 3.66
CA MET A 243 2.07 -8.41 3.52
C MET A 243 2.75 -7.37 4.40
N ILE A 244 2.20 -6.15 4.48
CA ILE A 244 2.70 -5.14 5.42
C ILE A 244 2.50 -5.59 6.87
N GLU A 245 1.35 -6.15 7.19
CA GLU A 245 1.09 -6.70 8.53
C GLU A 245 2.04 -7.85 8.87
N PHE A 246 2.39 -8.70 7.90
CA PHE A 246 3.41 -9.73 8.07
C PHE A 246 4.80 -9.14 8.34
N ILE A 247 5.18 -8.05 7.63
CA ILE A 247 6.43 -7.34 7.90
C ILE A 247 6.42 -6.73 9.30
N GLN A 248 5.30 -6.13 9.72
CA GLN A 248 5.14 -5.58 11.08
C GLN A 248 5.31 -6.66 12.16
N PHE A 249 4.71 -7.82 11.95
CA PHE A 249 4.87 -8.98 12.83
C PHE A 249 6.33 -9.44 12.89
N ALA A 250 6.99 -9.62 11.74
CA ALA A 250 8.35 -10.12 11.66
C ALA A 250 9.39 -9.15 12.25
N LEU A 251 9.13 -7.84 12.19
CA LEU A 251 9.94 -6.80 12.84
C LEU A 251 9.55 -6.57 14.32
N ASP A 252 8.63 -7.37 14.86
CA ASP A 252 8.15 -7.27 16.23
C ASP A 252 7.62 -5.85 16.55
N MET A 253 6.93 -5.20 15.61
CA MET A 253 6.52 -3.80 15.77
C MET A 253 5.20 -3.62 16.52
N TYR A 254 4.51 -4.71 16.86
CA TYR A 254 3.23 -4.65 17.57
C TYR A 254 3.39 -4.09 18.99
N HIS A 255 2.42 -3.25 19.38
CA HIS A 255 2.32 -2.63 20.71
C HIS A 255 3.52 -1.79 21.16
N LYS A 256 4.47 -1.49 20.27
CA LYS A 256 5.56 -0.56 20.56
C LYS A 256 5.01 0.87 20.54
N PRO A 257 5.43 1.72 21.50
CA PRO A 257 5.06 3.13 21.46
C PRO A 257 5.61 3.74 20.17
N VAL A 258 4.72 4.39 19.42
CA VAL A 258 5.08 5.11 18.20
C VAL A 258 5.70 6.43 18.61
N GLU A 259 6.89 6.72 18.12
CA GLU A 259 7.50 8.04 18.29
C GLU A 259 6.70 9.05 17.45
N GLU A 260 6.35 10.21 18.00
CA GLU A 260 5.67 11.23 17.22
C GLU A 260 6.68 12.05 16.42
N ASP A 261 6.36 12.28 15.14
CA ASP A 261 7.11 13.23 14.33
C ASP A 261 6.89 14.63 14.86
N ASN A 262 7.89 15.13 15.55
CA ASN A 262 7.90 16.46 16.11
C ASN A 262 8.72 17.43 15.24
N PHE A 263 9.20 17.06 14.05
CA PHE A 263 10.00 17.93 13.19
C PHE A 263 9.13 18.97 12.48
N SER A 264 9.67 20.16 12.24
CA SER A 264 9.04 21.18 11.40
C SER A 264 9.64 21.10 10.01
N TYR A 265 8.75 21.03 9.01
CA TYR A 265 9.08 20.97 7.58
C TYR A 265 8.81 22.32 6.89
N ASP A 266 8.74 23.41 7.67
CA ASP A 266 8.51 24.77 7.16
C ASP A 266 9.79 25.31 6.49
N ILE A 267 10.13 24.74 5.34
CA ILE A 267 11.29 25.12 4.52
C ILE A 267 10.81 25.62 3.16
N PRO A 268 11.60 26.47 2.46
CA PRO A 268 11.27 26.89 1.12
C PRO A 268 11.33 25.68 0.18
N LEU A 269 10.18 25.33 -0.37
CA LEU A 269 10.07 24.37 -1.46
C LEU A 269 9.79 25.17 -2.74
N GLU A 270 10.34 24.73 -3.86
CA GLU A 270 9.90 25.25 -5.15
C GLU A 270 8.40 24.95 -5.29
N SER A 271 7.63 25.95 -5.69
CA SER A 271 6.17 25.94 -5.75
C SER A 271 5.65 24.66 -6.44
N ARG A 272 4.71 23.97 -5.79
CA ARG A 272 4.03 22.77 -6.27
C ARG A 272 3.09 23.04 -7.48
N GLU A 273 3.27 24.16 -8.19
CA GLU A 273 2.28 24.75 -9.09
C GLU A 273 2.25 24.16 -10.50
N GLU A 274 3.02 23.10 -10.78
CA GLU A 274 2.82 22.26 -11.96
C GLU A 274 2.15 20.94 -11.53
N GLU A 275 0.93 21.03 -10.98
CA GLU A 275 -0.01 19.93 -11.16
C GLU A 275 -0.26 19.84 -12.67
N VAL A 276 0.15 18.72 -13.26
CA VAL A 276 -0.25 18.33 -14.62
C VAL A 276 -1.78 18.20 -14.60
N VAL A 277 -2.48 19.29 -14.93
CA VAL A 277 -3.94 19.38 -15.09
C VAL A 277 -4.41 18.69 -16.40
N GLY A 278 -3.51 18.05 -17.15
CA GLY A 278 -3.89 17.18 -18.26
C GLY A 278 -4.28 15.79 -17.73
N ASP A 279 -5.52 15.38 -17.96
CA ASP A 279 -6.09 14.02 -17.73
C ASP A 279 -6.85 13.79 -16.41
N ILE A 280 -7.40 14.83 -15.80
CA ILE A 280 -8.53 14.67 -14.85
C ILE A 280 -9.84 15.03 -15.58
N GLU A 281 -10.17 14.28 -16.63
CA GLU A 281 -11.57 14.05 -16.95
C GLU A 281 -12.09 13.01 -15.97
N THR A 282 -12.57 13.51 -14.84
CA THR A 282 -13.58 12.80 -14.07
C THR A 282 -14.78 12.64 -14.99
N GLU A 283 -14.94 11.48 -15.64
CA GLU A 283 -16.23 11.04 -16.13
C GLU A 283 -17.17 11.03 -14.92
N GLU A 284 -17.93 12.11 -14.76
CA GLU A 284 -19.03 12.18 -13.82
C GLU A 284 -20.03 11.11 -14.23
N MET A 285 -20.04 10.00 -13.48
CA MET A 285 -21.17 9.08 -13.47
C MET A 285 -22.43 9.91 -13.22
N PRO A 286 -23.45 9.89 -14.10
CA PRO A 286 -24.67 10.61 -13.86
C PRO A 286 -25.33 10.06 -12.59
N LYS A 287 -25.48 10.94 -11.59
CA LYS A 287 -26.32 10.72 -10.42
C LYS A 287 -27.77 10.56 -10.90
N GLU A 288 -28.29 9.35 -10.80
CA GLU A 288 -29.72 9.08 -10.82
C GLU A 288 -30.37 9.80 -9.62
N GLU A 289 -30.93 10.97 -9.90
CA GLU A 289 -31.77 11.71 -8.97
C GLU A 289 -33.16 11.05 -8.97
N LYS A 290 -33.45 10.29 -7.91
CA LYS A 290 -34.78 9.71 -7.67
C LYS A 290 -35.76 10.81 -7.31
N GLU A 291 -36.59 11.22 -8.26
CA GLU A 291 -37.81 11.98 -7.98
C GLU A 291 -38.91 11.04 -7.41
N PRO A 292 -39.73 11.53 -6.46
CA PRO A 292 -40.76 10.72 -5.80
C PRO A 292 -42.02 10.53 -6.67
N GLU A 293 -42.49 9.29 -6.73
CA GLU A 293 -43.77 8.88 -7.31
C GLU A 293 -44.94 9.76 -6.82
N LYS A 294 -45.67 10.36 -7.77
CA LYS A 294 -47.07 10.74 -7.60
C LYS A 294 -47.91 10.10 -8.69
N VAL A 295 -49.08 9.64 -8.27
CA VAL A 295 -49.93 8.64 -8.90
C VAL A 295 -51.17 9.32 -9.51
N ILE A 296 -51.32 9.20 -10.85
CA ILE A 296 -52.57 8.97 -11.67
C ILE A 296 -53.59 10.13 -11.81
N PRO A 297 -54.50 10.26 -12.84
CA PRO A 297 -54.72 9.58 -14.16
C PRO A 297 -54.98 10.46 -15.43
N VAL A 298 -54.80 9.86 -16.64
CA VAL A 298 -55.67 9.80 -17.88
C VAL A 298 -56.23 11.14 -18.47
N GLU A 299 -56.06 11.53 -19.75
CA GLU A 299 -56.71 11.04 -20.99
C GLU A 299 -56.22 11.82 -22.25
N GLU A 300 -56.66 11.38 -23.43
CA GLU A 300 -56.28 11.59 -24.85
C GLU A 300 -56.06 13.04 -25.40
N GLU A 301 -55.22 13.17 -26.45
CA GLU A 301 -55.66 13.54 -27.82
C GLU A 301 -54.53 13.45 -28.87
N VAL A 302 -54.94 13.28 -30.12
CA VAL A 302 -54.22 12.88 -31.35
C VAL A 302 -53.99 14.11 -32.25
N GLU A 303 -52.92 14.13 -33.07
CA GLU A 303 -52.98 14.36 -34.55
C GLU A 303 -51.64 14.70 -35.22
N ASP A 304 -51.53 14.13 -36.42
CA ASP A 304 -50.47 14.12 -37.43
C ASP A 304 -50.12 15.47 -38.04
N VAL A 305 -48.89 15.62 -38.59
CA VAL A 305 -48.63 16.21 -39.92
C VAL A 305 -47.36 15.60 -40.54
N VAL A 306 -47.47 15.25 -41.83
CA VAL A 306 -46.52 14.52 -42.70
C VAL A 306 -45.90 15.48 -43.74
N GLU A 307 -44.56 15.38 -43.93
CA GLU A 307 -43.70 15.59 -45.14
C GLU A 307 -43.76 16.92 -45.96
N PRO A 308 -42.81 17.25 -46.90
CA PRO A 308 -41.82 16.38 -47.59
C PRO A 308 -40.37 16.93 -47.84
N TYR A 309 -39.47 15.97 -48.05
CA TYR A 309 -38.45 15.82 -49.12
C TYR A 309 -37.88 17.06 -49.84
N VAL A 310 -36.55 17.22 -49.81
CA VAL A 310 -35.73 17.64 -50.97
C VAL A 310 -34.40 16.88 -50.95
N GLU A 311 -34.08 16.38 -52.13
CA GLU A 311 -33.02 15.51 -52.62
C GLU A 311 -31.85 16.35 -53.14
N GLU A 312 -30.60 15.93 -52.89
CA GLU A 312 -29.47 16.20 -53.79
C GLU A 312 -28.36 15.16 -53.54
N GLU A 313 -28.16 14.30 -54.54
CA GLU A 313 -26.99 13.46 -54.86
C GLU A 313 -25.65 14.21 -54.68
N PRO A 314 -24.47 13.55 -54.51
CA PRO A 314 -24.05 12.44 -55.38
C PRO A 314 -23.11 11.35 -54.79
N GLU A 315 -22.93 10.34 -55.65
CA GLU A 315 -21.84 9.35 -55.78
C GLU A 315 -21.84 8.14 -54.81
N GLU A 316 -22.77 7.22 -55.09
CA GLU A 316 -22.48 5.89 -55.67
C GLU A 316 -21.04 5.74 -56.23
N GLU A 317 -20.29 4.65 -56.03
CA GLU A 317 -20.66 3.23 -55.99
C GLU A 317 -19.45 2.39 -55.46
N PRO A 318 -19.61 1.08 -55.21
CA PRO A 318 -19.37 0.49 -53.90
C PRO A 318 -18.54 -0.81 -53.97
N GLN A 319 -18.43 -1.49 -52.81
CA GLN A 319 -18.47 -2.94 -52.52
C GLN A 319 -17.91 -3.94 -53.56
N GLU A 320 -17.20 -5.01 -53.18
CA GLU A 320 -17.66 -6.17 -52.41
C GLU A 320 -16.42 -6.91 -51.86
N GLU A 321 -16.40 -7.34 -50.59
CA GLU A 321 -16.84 -8.67 -50.10
C GLU A 321 -16.22 -9.85 -50.89
N ILE A 322 -15.56 -10.80 -50.23
CA ILE A 322 -16.16 -12.10 -49.91
C ILE A 322 -15.49 -12.74 -48.68
N LYS A 323 -16.36 -13.33 -47.85
CA LYS A 323 -16.14 -14.17 -46.67
C LYS A 323 -16.00 -15.67 -47.02
N GLU A 324 -15.60 -16.43 -45.99
CA GLU A 324 -15.90 -17.86 -45.73
C GLU A 324 -15.17 -18.89 -46.61
N GLU A 325 -14.71 -20.05 -46.11
CA GLU A 325 -15.48 -21.06 -45.38
C GLU A 325 -14.59 -22.08 -44.62
N VAL A 326 -15.24 -22.97 -43.86
CA VAL A 326 -14.77 -23.77 -42.73
C VAL A 326 -14.84 -25.29 -43.01
N LYS A 327 -13.95 -26.11 -42.39
CA LYS A 327 -14.01 -27.59 -42.16
C LYS A 327 -14.00 -28.50 -43.42
N GLU A 328 -13.54 -29.76 -43.42
CA GLU A 328 -13.76 -30.88 -42.49
C GLU A 328 -12.75 -32.04 -42.71
N GLU A 329 -12.82 -33.07 -41.86
CA GLU A 329 -11.93 -34.23 -41.61
C GLU A 329 -11.77 -35.26 -42.76
N ILE A 330 -10.73 -36.11 -42.69
CA ILE A 330 -10.76 -37.59 -42.91
C ILE A 330 -9.51 -38.25 -42.27
N LYS A 331 -9.71 -39.43 -41.67
CA LYS A 331 -8.77 -40.34 -40.99
C LYS A 331 -8.07 -41.36 -41.93
N GLU A 332 -7.13 -42.13 -41.34
CA GLU A 332 -6.55 -43.44 -41.77
C GLU A 332 -5.46 -43.36 -42.88
N GLU A 333 -4.38 -44.14 -42.95
CA GLU A 333 -3.88 -45.34 -42.26
C GLU A 333 -2.37 -45.48 -42.60
N VAL A 334 -1.57 -46.01 -41.66
CA VAL A 334 -0.47 -47.01 -41.79
C VAL A 334 0.27 -47.17 -43.16
N LYS A 335 1.61 -47.01 -43.20
CA LYS A 335 2.68 -48.06 -43.29
C LYS A 335 4.06 -47.53 -43.77
N GLU A 336 5.12 -48.19 -43.28
CA GLU A 336 6.45 -48.54 -43.87
C GLU A 336 6.88 -47.85 -45.19
N GLU A 337 8.12 -47.48 -45.49
CA GLU A 337 9.42 -48.14 -45.27
C GLU A 337 10.53 -47.21 -45.84
N ALA A 338 11.64 -47.04 -45.11
CA ALA A 338 13.07 -46.95 -45.49
C ALA A 338 13.56 -46.39 -46.89
N PRO A 339 14.87 -46.42 -47.22
CA PRO A 339 15.70 -45.20 -47.37
C PRO A 339 16.35 -45.08 -48.78
N GLN A 340 17.15 -44.03 -49.03
CA GLN A 340 18.38 -44.03 -49.87
C GLN A 340 18.93 -42.58 -50.05
N LYS A 341 20.18 -42.31 -49.61
CA LYS A 341 21.45 -42.18 -50.39
C LYS A 341 21.56 -40.83 -51.12
N GLU A 342 22.71 -40.16 -51.29
CA GLU A 342 24.14 -40.40 -51.05
C GLU A 342 24.86 -39.03 -51.27
N VAL A 343 25.91 -38.73 -50.47
CA VAL A 343 27.27 -38.23 -50.87
C VAL A 343 27.34 -36.81 -51.50
N GLU A 344 28.20 -35.87 -51.08
CA GLU A 344 29.69 -35.82 -51.15
C GLU A 344 30.16 -34.58 -50.32
N GLU A 345 30.96 -34.72 -49.24
CA GLU A 345 32.43 -34.49 -49.13
C GLU A 345 32.90 -33.09 -49.61
N GLU A 346 33.78 -32.29 -48.98
CA GLU A 346 34.61 -32.18 -47.74
C GLU A 346 35.35 -30.81 -47.90
N PRO A 347 36.36 -30.35 -47.11
CA PRO A 347 36.78 -30.62 -45.73
C PRO A 347 37.07 -29.29 -44.95
N ILE A 348 37.50 -29.38 -43.67
CA ILE A 348 38.73 -28.75 -43.14
C ILE A 348 38.75 -28.76 -41.58
N SER A 349 39.73 -29.52 -41.06
CA SER A 349 40.54 -29.42 -39.83
C SER A 349 39.93 -29.43 -38.41
N LEU A 350 40.23 -30.53 -37.71
CA LEU A 350 40.50 -30.71 -36.27
C LEU A 350 42.05 -30.89 -36.09
N PRO A 351 42.67 -31.06 -34.89
CA PRO A 351 42.21 -30.94 -33.49
C PRO A 351 43.21 -30.22 -32.53
N GLU A 352 42.78 -29.84 -31.31
CA GLU A 352 43.48 -30.23 -30.06
C GLU A 352 42.62 -29.97 -28.80
N GLU A 353 42.91 -30.77 -27.77
CA GLU A 353 41.99 -31.37 -26.80
C GLU A 353 41.69 -30.55 -25.52
N LYS A 354 40.54 -30.84 -24.89
CA LYS A 354 40.25 -30.61 -23.46
C LYS A 354 39.49 -31.81 -22.89
N PRO A 355 39.80 -32.28 -21.66
CA PRO A 355 39.05 -33.34 -21.00
C PRO A 355 37.86 -32.81 -20.18
N GLU A 356 36.79 -33.60 -20.18
CA GLU A 356 35.70 -33.88 -19.20
C GLU A 356 35.31 -32.79 -18.18
N GLU A 357 34.03 -32.50 -17.86
CA GLU A 357 32.97 -33.42 -17.44
C GLU A 357 31.60 -32.68 -17.32
N LYS A 358 30.51 -33.33 -17.75
CA LYS A 358 29.07 -33.18 -17.37
C LYS A 358 28.45 -31.79 -17.15
N ALA A 359 27.57 -31.38 -18.07
CA ALA A 359 26.48 -30.45 -17.81
C ALA A 359 25.17 -30.89 -18.48
N ILE A 360 24.15 -31.04 -17.64
CA ILE A 360 22.74 -31.34 -17.95
C ILE A 360 22.08 -30.07 -18.48
N VAL A 361 21.54 -30.13 -19.70
CA VAL A 361 20.68 -29.06 -20.25
C VAL A 361 19.24 -29.32 -19.82
N LYS A 362 18.66 -28.34 -19.12
CA LYS A 362 17.24 -28.20 -18.86
C LYS A 362 16.56 -27.62 -20.10
N GLU A 363 15.71 -28.42 -20.74
CA GLU A 363 14.64 -27.91 -21.58
C GLU A 363 13.48 -27.37 -20.71
N LYS A 364 12.83 -26.34 -21.23
CA LYS A 364 11.67 -25.65 -20.67
C LYS A 364 10.43 -26.57 -20.69
N PRO A 365 9.67 -26.70 -19.60
CA PRO A 365 8.31 -27.24 -19.67
C PRO A 365 7.36 -26.15 -20.17
N GLN A 366 6.67 -26.47 -21.27
CA GLN A 366 5.47 -25.78 -21.74
C GLN A 366 4.36 -25.83 -20.69
N GLU A 367 3.55 -24.78 -20.69
CA GLU A 367 2.37 -24.58 -19.85
C GLU A 367 1.32 -25.67 -20.09
N GLU A 368 1.07 -26.51 -19.08
CA GLU A 368 -0.20 -27.22 -18.94
C GLU A 368 -1.23 -26.26 -18.36
N ILE A 369 -2.13 -25.81 -19.23
CA ILE A 369 -3.38 -25.14 -18.84
C ILE A 369 -4.27 -26.20 -18.21
N LEU A 370 -4.37 -26.19 -16.88
CA LEU A 370 -5.35 -26.97 -16.12
C LEU A 370 -6.76 -26.48 -16.45
N LYS A 371 -7.45 -27.28 -17.28
CA LYS A 371 -8.91 -27.34 -17.30
C LYS A 371 -9.37 -28.09 -16.05
N ASP A 372 -9.81 -27.37 -15.03
CA ASP A 372 -10.54 -27.95 -13.89
C ASP A 372 -11.68 -26.99 -13.47
N GLU A 373 -12.71 -26.90 -14.33
CA GLU A 373 -14.00 -26.29 -13.98
C GLU A 373 -15.19 -27.26 -14.09
N SER A 374 -14.95 -28.58 -14.13
CA SER A 374 -16.04 -29.55 -14.29
C SER A 374 -15.86 -30.84 -13.47
N ILE A 375 -15.69 -30.74 -12.15
CA ILE A 375 -15.72 -31.91 -11.24
C ILE A 375 -16.71 -31.72 -10.08
N LEU A 376 -17.84 -31.06 -10.31
CA LEU A 376 -18.96 -31.10 -9.37
C LEU A 376 -20.23 -31.40 -10.16
N SER A 377 -20.79 -32.59 -9.94
CA SER A 377 -22.11 -32.96 -10.45
C SER A 377 -23.15 -31.97 -9.95
N GLU A 378 -24.19 -31.66 -10.73
CA GLU A 378 -25.26 -30.74 -10.33
C GLU A 378 -25.89 -31.15 -8.99
N GLU A 379 -25.98 -32.46 -8.73
CA GLU A 379 -26.45 -33.02 -7.45
C GLU A 379 -25.54 -32.66 -6.25
N GLU A 380 -24.23 -32.52 -6.44
CA GLU A 380 -23.30 -32.16 -5.37
C GLU A 380 -23.34 -30.65 -5.07
N LYS A 381 -23.61 -29.82 -6.08
CA LYS A 381 -23.83 -28.38 -5.92
C LYS A 381 -25.11 -28.11 -5.15
N GLU A 382 -26.19 -28.83 -5.44
CA GLU A 382 -27.46 -28.71 -4.71
C GLU A 382 -27.31 -29.13 -3.23
N LEU A 383 -26.58 -30.21 -2.95
CA LEU A 383 -26.29 -30.63 -1.56
C LEU A 383 -25.39 -29.64 -0.80
N LEU A 384 -24.48 -28.96 -1.49
CA LEU A 384 -23.66 -27.89 -0.92
C LEU A 384 -24.50 -26.65 -0.62
N ASP A 385 -25.36 -26.23 -1.55
CA ASP A 385 -26.26 -25.09 -1.37
C ASP A 385 -27.30 -25.35 -0.27
N GLU A 386 -27.79 -26.59 -0.13
CA GLU A 386 -28.67 -26.98 0.98
C GLU A 386 -27.95 -26.91 2.34
N LYS A 387 -26.69 -27.39 2.41
CA LYS A 387 -25.86 -27.26 3.61
C LYS A 387 -25.54 -25.80 3.94
N ILE A 388 -25.23 -24.97 2.95
CA ILE A 388 -25.00 -23.53 3.11
C ILE A 388 -26.27 -22.86 3.66
N ASN A 389 -27.43 -23.17 3.10
CA ASN A 389 -28.71 -22.65 3.59
C ASN A 389 -29.04 -23.10 5.02
N GLN A 390 -28.73 -24.35 5.40
CA GLN A 390 -28.90 -24.81 6.79
C GLN A 390 -27.96 -24.10 7.78
N ILE A 391 -26.73 -23.79 7.36
CA ILE A 391 -25.76 -23.02 8.16
C ILE A 391 -26.24 -21.57 8.33
N ILE A 392 -26.69 -20.93 7.24
CA ILE A 392 -27.25 -19.59 7.25
C ILE A 392 -28.48 -19.52 8.18
N LYS A 393 -29.38 -20.51 8.10
CA LYS A 393 -30.59 -20.59 8.95
C LYS A 393 -30.24 -20.79 10.43
N LYS A 394 -29.21 -21.59 10.75
CA LYS A 394 -28.67 -21.71 12.12
C LYS A 394 -28.05 -20.39 12.62
N PHE A 395 -27.34 -19.66 11.75
CA PHE A 395 -26.71 -18.38 12.08
C PHE A 395 -27.76 -17.30 12.39
N TYR A 396 -28.80 -17.14 11.55
CA TYR A 396 -29.89 -16.19 11.80
C TYR A 396 -30.69 -16.52 13.07
N LYS A 397 -30.92 -17.81 13.36
CA LYS A 397 -31.60 -18.24 14.60
C LYS A 397 -30.78 -17.91 15.85
N LYS A 398 -29.46 -18.04 15.81
CA LYS A 398 -28.54 -17.68 16.91
C LYS A 398 -28.44 -16.15 17.09
N ARG A 399 -28.40 -15.38 16.01
CA ARG A 399 -28.39 -13.91 16.04
C ARG A 399 -29.69 -13.33 16.59
N ARG A 400 -30.85 -13.90 16.22
CA ARG A 400 -32.16 -13.49 16.74
C ARG A 400 -32.30 -13.75 18.24
N ARG A 401 -31.84 -14.91 18.74
CA ARG A 401 -31.81 -15.20 20.19
C ARG A 401 -30.94 -14.22 20.97
N ARG A 402 -29.75 -13.87 20.47
CA ARG A 402 -28.88 -12.88 21.13
C ARG A 402 -29.53 -11.50 21.23
N ARG A 403 -30.19 -11.02 20.18
CA ARG A 403 -30.91 -9.73 20.21
C ARG A 403 -32.06 -9.73 21.23
N ILE A 404 -32.83 -10.81 21.31
CA ILE A 404 -33.92 -10.95 22.29
C ILE A 404 -33.37 -10.93 23.72
N ILE A 405 -32.29 -11.67 23.99
CA ILE A 405 -31.65 -11.67 25.32
C ILE A 405 -31.13 -10.27 25.67
N TRP A 406 -30.47 -9.59 24.74
CA TRP A 406 -29.97 -8.22 24.96
C TRP A 406 -31.10 -7.23 25.23
N PHE A 407 -32.21 -7.34 24.50
CA PHE A 407 -33.40 -6.52 24.74
C PHE A 407 -33.98 -6.76 26.14
N ILE A 408 -34.09 -8.02 26.58
CA ILE A 408 -34.56 -8.37 27.94
C ILE A 408 -33.63 -7.77 29.00
N VAL A 409 -32.31 -7.84 28.80
CA VAL A 409 -31.32 -7.27 29.73
C VAL A 409 -31.47 -5.74 29.83
N ILE A 410 -31.61 -5.04 28.69
CA ILE A 410 -31.83 -3.58 28.70
C ILE A 410 -33.11 -3.22 29.46
N VAL A 411 -34.22 -3.92 29.20
CA VAL A 411 -35.50 -3.68 29.89
C VAL A 411 -35.36 -3.92 31.39
N PHE A 412 -34.62 -4.95 31.81
CA PHE A 412 -34.38 -5.22 33.22
C PHE A 412 -33.53 -4.13 33.89
N ILE A 413 -32.48 -3.64 33.22
CA ILE A 413 -31.66 -2.53 33.73
C ILE A 413 -32.50 -1.26 33.87
N LEU A 414 -33.32 -0.92 32.88
CA LEU A 414 -34.21 0.25 32.95
C LEU A 414 -35.22 0.14 34.10
N ALA A 415 -35.79 -1.05 34.32
CA ALA A 415 -36.68 -1.30 35.45
C ALA A 415 -35.96 -1.15 36.80
N LEU A 416 -34.72 -1.62 36.91
CA LEU A 416 -33.91 -1.54 38.13
C LEU A 416 -33.52 -0.08 38.43
N VAL A 417 -33.10 0.69 37.42
CA VAL A 417 -32.81 2.12 37.57
C VAL A 417 -34.09 2.89 37.94
N GLY A 418 -35.22 2.58 37.30
CA GLY A 418 -36.51 3.17 37.64
C GLY A 418 -36.94 2.86 39.08
N PHE A 419 -36.71 1.63 39.54
CA PHE A 419 -37.02 1.21 40.91
C PHE A 419 -36.12 1.90 41.95
N VAL A 420 -34.82 2.04 41.67
CA VAL A 420 -33.88 2.77 42.53
C VAL A 420 -34.26 4.25 42.60
N GLY A 421 -34.57 4.87 41.45
CA GLY A 421 -35.04 6.26 41.38
C GLY A 421 -36.35 6.48 42.15
N TYR A 422 -37.32 5.56 41.99
CA TYR A 422 -38.57 5.57 42.74
C TYR A 422 -38.33 5.41 44.25
N SER A 423 -37.46 4.49 44.64
CA SER A 423 -37.14 4.25 46.06
C SER A 423 -36.46 5.47 46.69
N TYR A 424 -35.56 6.12 45.96
CA TYR A 424 -34.93 7.37 46.38
C TYR A 424 -35.95 8.52 46.51
N TYR A 425 -36.83 8.70 45.53
CA TYR A 425 -37.89 9.70 45.58
C TYR A 425 -38.88 9.44 46.73
N TYR A 426 -39.25 8.17 46.95
CA TYR A 426 -40.14 7.79 48.04
C TYR A 426 -39.50 8.06 49.41
N TYR A 427 -38.23 7.69 49.58
CA TYR A 427 -37.47 7.90 50.81
C TYR A 427 -37.20 9.38 51.11
N THR A 428 -37.11 10.24 50.09
CA THR A 428 -36.76 11.66 50.29
C THR A 428 -37.97 12.60 50.32
N VAL A 429 -39.02 12.31 49.54
CA VAL A 429 -40.16 13.23 49.35
C VAL A 429 -41.45 12.72 49.96
N LEU A 430 -41.79 11.45 49.74
CA LEU A 430 -43.11 10.92 50.13
C LEU A 430 -43.17 10.47 51.58
N ASN A 431 -42.13 9.79 52.07
CA ASN A 431 -42.11 9.24 53.43
C ASN A 431 -40.66 9.20 53.99
N PRO A 432 -40.18 10.33 54.55
CA PRO A 432 -38.79 10.45 54.98
C PRO A 432 -38.41 9.40 56.02
N GLY A 433 -37.38 8.62 55.71
CA GLY A 433 -36.84 7.58 56.59
C GLY A 433 -37.36 6.17 56.33
N ASN A 434 -38.36 5.98 55.47
CA ASN A 434 -38.90 4.66 55.13
C ASN A 434 -38.74 4.34 53.63
N LEU A 435 -38.23 3.15 53.31
CA LEU A 435 -38.20 2.64 51.94
C LEU A 435 -39.59 2.11 51.53
N PRO A 436 -39.93 2.12 50.24
CA PRO A 436 -41.18 1.52 49.76
C PRO A 436 -41.21 0.01 50.06
N PHE A 437 -42.42 -0.55 50.22
CA PHE A 437 -42.66 -1.97 50.50
C PHE A 437 -42.13 -2.51 51.83
N ASN A 438 -41.95 -1.67 52.86
CA ASN A 438 -41.40 -2.06 54.16
C ASN A 438 -40.04 -2.76 54.08
N LEU A 439 -39.25 -2.44 53.04
CA LEU A 439 -37.90 -2.94 52.95
C LEU A 439 -37.07 -2.34 54.11
N PRO A 440 -36.40 -3.19 54.92
CA PRO A 440 -35.57 -2.69 56.00
C PRO A 440 -34.42 -1.87 55.41
N VAL A 441 -34.21 -0.68 55.97
CA VAL A 441 -33.05 0.15 55.63
C VAL A 441 -31.83 -0.52 56.25
N PHE A 442 -31.07 -1.27 55.44
CA PHE A 442 -29.76 -1.76 55.84
C PHE A 442 -28.79 -0.57 55.81
N TRP A 443 -28.60 0.06 56.97
CA TRP A 443 -27.50 0.98 57.22
C TRP A 443 -26.18 0.24 57.39
#